data_AF-A0A2W7MD60-F1
#
_entry.id   AF-A0A2W7MD60-F1
#
_cell.length_a   1.000
_cell.length_b   1.000
_cell.length_c   1.000
_cell.angle_alpha   90.00
_cell.angle_beta   90.00
_cell.angle_gamma   90.00
#
_symmetry.space_group_name_H-M   'P 1'
#
loop_
_entity.id
_entity.type
_entity.pdbx_description
1 polymer ?
#
loop_
_entity_poly.entity_id
_entity_poly.type
_entity_poly.pdbx_seq_one_letter_code
_entity_poly.pdbx_strand_id
1 'polypeptide(L)'
;MNSQAAIIKDTSTIYYKETGVIWRLSNFFLEQIPFNHPNLVFCCIGTDRSTGDALGPMTGSFLKQLLSFPFQIVGTLDKPLHALNLEEITHKLNSAPQKPYIIAIDACLGNANNIGQIIIHPGPLYPGKAVKKELPPIGEVSIKAIVNIGGFMEYNVLQSTRLHLTYEMGQVISRSLLLAWHRSNLKVMDKSNSNSNYN
;
A
#
# COMPACT_ATOMS: atom_id res chain seq x y z
N MET A 1 -3.66 -8.89 -33.90
CA MET A 1 -4.45 -8.03 -32.99
C MET A 1 -4.98 -8.92 -31.87
N ASN A 2 -4.19 -9.14 -30.81
CA ASN A 2 -4.64 -9.92 -29.65
C ASN A 2 -4.85 -8.95 -28.49
N SER A 3 -6.08 -8.47 -28.36
CA SER A 3 -6.59 -7.82 -27.18
C SER A 3 -6.67 -8.86 -26.07
N GLN A 4 -5.62 -8.95 -25.25
CA GLN A 4 -5.76 -9.48 -23.90
C GLN A 4 -6.72 -8.55 -23.17
N ALA A 5 -7.96 -9.00 -22.98
CA ALA A 5 -8.87 -8.38 -22.04
C ALA A 5 -8.18 -8.41 -20.68
N ALA A 6 -7.70 -7.24 -20.23
CA ALA A 6 -7.20 -7.08 -18.88
C ALA A 6 -8.32 -7.53 -17.93
N ILE A 7 -8.06 -8.59 -17.16
CA ILE A 7 -8.94 -8.99 -16.06
C ILE A 7 -9.03 -7.77 -15.15
N ILE A 8 -10.18 -7.09 -15.18
CA ILE A 8 -10.45 -5.98 -14.26
C ILE A 8 -10.51 -6.63 -12.89
N LYS A 9 -9.45 -6.45 -12.10
CA LYS A 9 -9.48 -6.87 -10.72
C LYS A 9 -10.40 -5.90 -9.98
N ASP A 10 -11.31 -6.42 -9.16
CA ASP A 10 -12.23 -5.57 -8.41
C ASP A 10 -11.56 -4.97 -7.17
N THR A 11 -12.10 -3.83 -6.72
CA THR A 11 -11.67 -3.22 -5.45
C THR A 11 -12.06 -4.13 -4.29
N SER A 12 -11.11 -4.39 -3.39
CA SER A 12 -11.31 -5.22 -2.19
C SER A 12 -11.28 -4.36 -0.94
N THR A 13 -12.17 -4.61 0.01
CA THR A 13 -12.26 -3.84 1.27
C THR A 13 -12.38 -4.78 2.47
N ILE A 14 -11.70 -4.46 3.56
CA ILE A 14 -11.75 -5.22 4.82
C ILE A 14 -11.61 -4.32 6.05
N TYR A 15 -12.26 -4.67 7.15
CA TYR A 15 -12.09 -3.94 8.41
C TYR A 15 -10.87 -4.45 9.19
N TYR A 16 -10.03 -3.53 9.69
CA TYR A 16 -8.73 -3.86 10.31
C TYR A 16 -8.81 -4.74 11.57
N LYS A 17 -9.97 -4.80 12.24
CA LYS A 17 -10.22 -5.66 13.43
C LYS A 17 -11.09 -6.88 13.14
N GLU A 18 -11.36 -7.17 11.87
CA GLU A 18 -12.10 -8.36 11.49
C GLU A 18 -11.31 -9.64 11.85
N THR A 19 -12.01 -10.70 12.27
CA THR A 19 -11.37 -11.98 12.59
C THR A 19 -10.61 -12.52 11.38
N GLY A 20 -9.34 -12.86 11.58
CA GLY A 20 -8.48 -13.36 10.50
C GLY A 20 -8.09 -12.31 9.47
N VAL A 21 -8.19 -11.02 9.79
CA VAL A 21 -7.86 -9.89 8.88
C VAL A 21 -6.52 -10.08 8.17
N ILE A 22 -5.47 -10.52 8.89
CA ILE A 22 -4.13 -10.68 8.29
C ILE A 22 -4.14 -11.70 7.15
N TRP A 23 -4.80 -12.83 7.38
CA TRP A 23 -4.91 -13.90 6.38
C TRP A 23 -5.74 -13.44 5.19
N ARG A 24 -6.90 -12.83 5.42
CA ARG A 24 -7.81 -12.37 4.37
C ARG A 24 -7.20 -11.24 3.55
N LEU A 25 -6.58 -10.26 4.21
CA LEU A 25 -5.88 -9.17 3.54
C LEU A 25 -4.69 -9.69 2.71
N SER A 26 -3.98 -10.72 3.20
CA SER A 26 -2.94 -11.37 2.39
C SER A 26 -3.48 -12.07 1.13
N ASN A 27 -4.73 -12.56 1.12
CA ASN A 27 -5.36 -13.06 -0.12
C ASN A 27 -5.56 -11.94 -1.13
N PHE A 28 -6.12 -10.80 -0.69
CA PHE A 28 -6.30 -9.64 -1.55
C PHE A 28 -4.98 -9.15 -2.13
N PHE A 29 -3.90 -9.13 -1.33
CA PHE A 29 -2.57 -8.79 -1.84
C PHE A 29 -2.04 -9.81 -2.85
N LEU A 30 -2.23 -11.11 -2.63
CA LEU A 30 -1.84 -12.14 -3.62
C LEU A 30 -2.58 -12.00 -4.95
N GLU A 31 -3.84 -11.57 -4.90
CA GLU A 31 -4.67 -11.36 -6.09
C GLU A 31 -4.24 -10.10 -6.84
N GLN A 32 -3.88 -9.02 -6.13
CA GLN A 32 -3.69 -7.70 -6.71
C GLN A 32 -2.22 -7.37 -7.03
N ILE A 33 -1.28 -7.82 -6.20
CA ILE A 33 0.14 -7.44 -6.26
C ILE A 33 0.96 -8.51 -6.98
N PRO A 34 1.71 -8.15 -8.04
CA PRO A 34 2.61 -9.08 -8.73
C PRO A 34 3.93 -9.23 -7.96
N PHE A 35 3.94 -10.05 -6.91
CA PHE A 35 5.12 -10.27 -6.06
C PHE A 35 6.35 -10.84 -6.81
N ASN A 36 6.15 -11.41 -8.00
CA ASN A 36 7.22 -11.86 -8.88
C ASN A 36 7.75 -10.76 -9.82
N HIS A 37 7.22 -9.53 -9.74
CA HIS A 37 7.70 -8.42 -10.54
C HIS A 37 9.14 -8.06 -10.12
N PRO A 38 10.09 -8.01 -11.07
CA PRO A 38 11.52 -7.89 -10.74
C PRO A 38 11.93 -6.55 -10.13
N ASN A 39 11.12 -5.50 -10.29
CA ASN A 39 11.31 -4.22 -9.61
C ASN A 39 9.99 -3.77 -8.95
N LEU A 40 9.62 -4.39 -7.84
CA LEU A 40 8.43 -4.04 -7.06
C LEU A 40 8.82 -3.07 -5.94
N VAL A 41 8.15 -1.91 -5.86
CA VAL A 41 8.47 -0.83 -4.92
C VAL A 41 7.23 -0.48 -4.12
N PHE A 42 7.35 -0.37 -2.79
CA PHE A 42 6.28 0.07 -1.91
C PHE A 42 6.50 1.53 -1.51
N CYS A 43 5.60 2.41 -1.95
CA CYS A 43 5.61 3.84 -1.64
C CYS A 43 4.58 4.12 -0.53
N CYS A 44 5.05 4.31 0.69
CA CYS A 44 4.23 4.58 1.85
C CYS A 44 4.12 6.09 2.10
N ILE A 45 2.99 6.65 1.70
CA ILE A 45 2.75 8.09 1.58
C ILE A 45 2.14 8.63 2.88
N GLY A 46 2.64 9.80 3.29
CA GLY A 46 2.19 10.54 4.45
C GLY A 46 3.34 11.22 5.20
N THR A 47 3.06 11.79 6.37
CA THR A 47 4.04 12.44 7.24
C THR A 47 3.95 11.98 8.68
N ASP A 48 5.09 11.96 9.36
CA ASP A 48 5.23 11.80 10.81
C ASP A 48 4.71 13.00 11.63
N ARG A 49 4.41 14.14 10.97
CA ARG A 49 3.96 15.38 11.63
C ARG A 49 2.44 15.48 11.83
N SER A 50 1.67 14.51 11.34
CA SER A 50 0.21 14.45 11.46
C SER A 50 -0.20 13.03 11.77
N THR A 51 -0.87 12.81 12.90
CA THR A 51 -1.17 11.45 13.39
C THR A 51 -2.08 10.66 12.44
N GLY A 52 -2.98 11.33 11.73
CA GLY A 52 -3.83 10.74 10.69
C GLY A 52 -3.08 10.42 9.41
N ASP A 53 -2.04 11.20 9.10
CA ASP A 53 -1.20 10.99 7.90
C ASP A 53 0.03 10.10 8.18
N ALA A 54 0.25 9.71 9.44
CA ALA A 54 1.39 8.91 9.85
C ALA A 54 1.31 7.44 9.40
N LEU A 55 0.16 6.98 8.87
CA LEU A 55 -0.06 5.59 8.51
C LEU A 55 0.96 5.09 7.47
N GLY A 56 1.23 5.85 6.41
CA GLY A 56 2.21 5.47 5.39
C GLY A 56 3.61 5.32 5.99
N PRO A 57 4.23 6.40 6.50
CA PRO A 57 5.56 6.35 7.13
C PRO A 57 5.69 5.25 8.19
N MET A 58 4.64 5.01 8.98
CA MET A 58 4.60 3.95 9.98
C MET A 58 4.59 2.56 9.36
N THR A 59 3.72 2.33 8.36
CA THR A 59 3.67 1.07 7.60
C THR A 59 5.02 0.77 6.95
N GLY A 60 5.64 1.77 6.30
CA GLY A 60 6.95 1.61 5.68
C GLY A 60 8.06 1.30 6.69
N SER A 61 7.99 1.90 7.89
CA SER A 61 8.94 1.59 8.97
C SER A 61 8.79 0.15 9.45
N PHE A 62 7.57 -0.35 9.61
CA PHE A 62 7.32 -1.74 9.96
C PHE A 62 7.83 -2.68 8.86
N LEU A 63 7.52 -2.41 7.59
CA LEU A 63 8.01 -3.22 6.47
C LEU A 63 9.53 -3.28 6.43
N LYS A 64 10.22 -2.15 6.64
CA LYS A 64 11.69 -2.08 6.66
C LYS A 64 12.32 -2.86 7.82
N GLN A 65 11.60 -3.04 8.93
CA GLN A 65 12.05 -3.87 10.06
C GLN A 65 11.88 -5.38 9.80
N LEU A 66 11.01 -5.77 8.85
CA LEU A 66 10.78 -7.17 8.50
C LEU A 66 11.86 -7.64 7.53
N LEU A 67 12.96 -8.18 8.04
CA LEU A 67 14.13 -8.62 7.26
C LEU A 67 13.81 -9.60 6.11
N SER A 68 12.71 -10.36 6.22
CA SER A 68 12.25 -11.29 5.19
C SER A 68 11.38 -10.65 4.10
N PHE A 69 11.16 -9.33 4.12
CA PHE A 69 10.42 -8.59 3.10
C PHE A 69 11.43 -7.89 2.15
N PRO A 70 11.71 -8.45 0.96
CA PRO A 70 12.88 -8.08 0.16
C PRO A 70 12.66 -6.88 -0.77
N PHE A 71 11.53 -6.17 -0.64
CA PHE A 71 11.15 -5.13 -1.57
C PHE A 71 11.66 -3.76 -1.15
N GLN A 72 11.91 -2.90 -2.14
CA GLN A 72 12.28 -1.52 -1.87
C GLN A 72 11.12 -0.80 -1.20
N ILE A 73 11.39 -0.18 -0.05
CA ILE A 73 10.44 0.66 0.69
C ILE A 73 10.84 2.13 0.56
N VAL A 74 9.90 2.96 0.14
CA VAL A 74 10.01 4.41 0.07
C VAL A 74 8.94 5.01 0.98
N GLY A 75 9.31 5.97 1.82
CA GLY A 75 8.42 6.49 2.86
C GLY A 75 8.52 5.65 4.14
N THR A 76 9.21 6.21 5.12
CA THR A 76 9.36 5.66 6.48
C THR A 76 9.28 6.82 7.47
N LEU A 77 9.22 6.54 8.78
CA LEU A 77 9.26 7.59 9.79
C LEU A 77 10.58 8.38 9.74
N ASP A 78 11.71 7.73 9.43
CA ASP A 78 13.01 8.37 9.26
C ASP A 78 13.09 9.22 7.96
N LYS A 79 12.47 8.74 6.89
CA LYS A 79 12.46 9.38 5.56
C LYS A 79 11.04 9.37 4.98
N PRO A 80 10.17 10.32 5.39
CA PRO A 80 8.78 10.34 4.95
C PRO A 80 8.65 10.66 3.46
N LEU A 81 7.59 10.12 2.84
CA LEU A 81 7.18 10.42 1.48
C LEU A 81 5.88 11.20 1.55
N HIS A 82 5.93 12.51 1.38
CA HIS A 82 4.80 13.42 1.55
C HIS A 82 4.61 14.30 0.32
N ALA A 83 3.52 15.07 0.28
CA ALA A 83 3.16 15.92 -0.86
C ALA A 83 4.31 16.79 -1.42
N LEU A 84 5.21 17.31 -0.57
CA LEU A 84 6.29 18.20 -0.99
C LEU A 84 7.46 17.51 -1.72
N ASN A 85 7.67 16.20 -1.53
CA ASN A 85 8.78 15.45 -2.14
C ASN A 85 8.32 14.30 -3.05
N LEU A 86 7.01 14.06 -3.11
CA LEU A 86 6.40 12.98 -3.89
C LEU A 86 6.78 13.03 -5.36
N GLU A 87 6.69 14.22 -5.98
CA GLU A 87 6.96 14.41 -7.41
C GLU A 87 8.42 14.07 -7.74
N GLU A 88 9.36 14.64 -6.99
CA GLU A 88 10.80 14.38 -7.16
C GLU A 88 11.13 12.89 -7.01
N ILE A 89 10.61 12.26 -5.96
CA ILE A 89 10.87 10.84 -5.67
C ILE A 89 10.24 9.95 -6.76
N THR A 90 9.03 10.26 -7.22
CA THR A 90 8.37 9.53 -8.30
C THR A 90 9.15 9.66 -9.61
N HIS A 91 9.65 10.85 -9.92
CA HIS A 91 10.51 11.07 -11.07
C HIS A 91 11.80 10.25 -10.99
N LYS A 92 12.46 10.22 -9.83
CA LYS A 92 13.67 9.40 -9.60
C LYS A 92 13.39 7.91 -9.78
N LEU A 93 12.29 7.40 -9.24
CA LEU A 93 11.87 6.00 -9.38
C LEU A 93 11.62 5.64 -10.84
N ASN A 94 10.91 6.50 -11.59
CA ASN A 94 10.60 6.26 -13.00
C ASN A 94 11.81 6.42 -13.93
N SER A 95 12.85 7.13 -13.49
CA SER A 95 14.11 7.30 -14.24
C SER A 95 15.10 6.16 -14.03
N ALA A 96 14.79 5.19 -13.16
CA ALA A 96 15.64 4.03 -12.92
C ALA A 96 15.77 3.16 -14.18
N PRO A 97 16.89 2.43 -14.38
CA PRO A 97 17.09 1.57 -15.56
C PRO A 97 15.98 0.55 -15.77
N GLN A 98 15.36 0.11 -14.69
CA GLN A 98 14.21 -0.78 -14.70
C GLN A 98 13.00 -0.03 -14.18
N LYS A 99 11.95 0.08 -14.99
CA LYS A 99 10.70 0.72 -14.57
C LYS A 99 10.11 -0.02 -13.35
N PRO A 100 9.80 0.69 -12.25
CA PRO A 100 9.22 0.07 -11.07
C PRO A 100 7.74 -0.26 -11.29
N TYR A 101 7.27 -1.28 -10.58
CA TYR A 101 5.85 -1.49 -10.30
C TYR A 101 5.61 -1.00 -8.86
N ILE A 102 4.88 0.08 -8.72
CA ILE A 102 4.70 0.81 -7.48
C ILE A 102 3.39 0.42 -6.81
N ILE A 103 3.48 0.05 -5.53
CA ILE A 103 2.35 -0.13 -4.63
C ILE A 103 2.28 1.08 -3.72
N ALA A 104 1.27 1.93 -3.90
CA ALA A 104 1.06 3.12 -3.09
C ALA A 104 0.26 2.76 -1.82
N ILE A 105 0.74 3.17 -0.65
CA ILE A 105 0.06 2.97 0.64
C ILE A 105 -0.21 4.35 1.23
N ASP A 106 -1.45 4.67 1.57
CA ASP A 106 -1.86 5.99 2.03
C ASP A 106 -2.99 5.94 3.06
N ALA A 107 -3.12 6.99 3.85
CA ALA A 107 -4.28 7.23 4.69
C ALA A 107 -5.28 8.13 3.97
N CYS A 108 -6.57 7.89 4.17
CA CYS A 108 -7.59 8.81 3.69
C CYS A 108 -8.67 9.05 4.74
N LEU A 109 -9.41 10.14 4.53
CA LEU A 109 -10.64 10.42 5.25
C LEU A 109 -11.83 9.82 4.49
N GLY A 110 -12.88 9.45 5.22
CA GLY A 110 -14.06 8.82 4.64
C GLY A 110 -15.30 8.97 5.50
N ASN A 111 -16.33 8.17 5.20
CA ASN A 111 -17.55 8.15 6.02
C ASN A 111 -17.26 7.55 7.39
N ALA A 112 -17.98 8.00 8.42
CA ALA A 112 -17.83 7.51 9.80
C ALA A 112 -17.95 5.98 9.91
N ASN A 113 -18.86 5.37 9.15
CA ASN A 113 -19.08 3.93 9.13
C ASN A 113 -17.93 3.13 8.49
N ASN A 114 -17.02 3.81 7.78
CA ASN A 114 -15.92 3.19 7.06
C ASN A 114 -14.58 3.38 7.78
N ILE A 115 -14.54 4.05 8.93
CA ILE A 115 -13.31 4.21 9.71
C ILE A 115 -12.76 2.83 10.09
N GLY A 116 -11.47 2.62 9.84
CA GLY A 116 -10.80 1.33 10.04
C GLY A 116 -10.88 0.38 8.84
N GLN A 117 -11.55 0.76 7.74
CA GLN A 117 -11.49 -0.01 6.51
C GLN A 117 -10.14 0.17 5.81
N ILE A 118 -9.61 -0.94 5.33
CA ILE A 118 -8.46 -1.04 4.43
C ILE A 118 -9.01 -1.41 3.06
N ILE A 119 -8.70 -0.59 2.07
CA ILE A 119 -9.18 -0.69 0.69
C ILE A 119 -7.99 -0.95 -0.21
N ILE A 120 -8.10 -1.96 -1.07
CA ILE A 120 -7.11 -2.33 -2.07
C ILE A 120 -7.75 -2.07 -3.42
N HIS A 121 -7.22 -1.10 -4.13
CA HIS A 121 -7.75 -0.65 -5.41
C HIS A 121 -6.70 -0.85 -6.51
N PRO A 122 -7.03 -1.60 -7.59
CA PRO A 122 -6.17 -1.69 -8.76
C PRO A 122 -6.23 -0.38 -9.54
N GLY A 123 -5.09 0.29 -9.63
CA GLY A 123 -4.95 1.60 -10.24
C GLY A 123 -4.29 2.62 -9.30
N PRO A 124 -3.91 3.78 -9.87
CA PRO A 124 -3.10 4.75 -9.16
C PRO A 124 -3.82 5.39 -8.00
N LEU A 125 -3.01 5.78 -7.02
CA LEU A 125 -3.39 6.75 -6.02
C LEU A 125 -3.34 8.15 -6.63
N TYR A 126 -4.33 8.98 -6.29
CA TYR A 126 -4.37 10.40 -6.63
C TYR A 126 -4.23 11.22 -5.34
N PRO A 127 -3.00 11.45 -4.87
CA PRO A 127 -2.75 12.23 -3.67
C PRO A 127 -3.09 13.71 -3.91
N GLY A 128 -3.40 14.45 -2.84
CA GLY A 128 -3.49 15.91 -2.91
C GLY A 128 -4.87 16.53 -3.14
N LYS A 129 -5.97 15.75 -3.22
CA LYS A 129 -7.34 16.33 -3.31
C LYS A 129 -7.65 17.33 -2.19
N ALA A 130 -7.10 17.12 -0.99
CA ALA A 130 -7.26 18.02 0.15
C ALA A 130 -6.29 19.23 0.15
N VAL A 131 -5.20 19.19 -0.64
CA VAL A 131 -4.05 20.11 -0.50
C VAL A 131 -3.94 21.13 -1.66
N LYS A 132 -4.94 21.19 -2.55
CA LYS A 132 -5.04 22.14 -3.69
C LYS A 132 -3.84 22.16 -4.66
N LYS A 133 -2.94 21.17 -4.60
CA LYS A 133 -1.86 20.94 -5.58
C LYS A 133 -2.20 19.72 -6.42
N GLU A 134 -2.06 19.84 -7.73
CA GLU A 134 -2.14 18.70 -8.66
C GLU A 134 -0.86 17.86 -8.51
N LEU A 135 -0.91 16.85 -7.65
CA LEU A 135 0.18 15.88 -7.53
C LEU A 135 0.01 14.80 -8.62
N PRO A 136 1.11 14.28 -9.17
CA PRO A 136 1.03 13.22 -10.16
C PRO A 136 0.41 11.95 -9.54
N PRO A 137 -0.39 11.20 -10.30
CA PRO A 137 -0.85 9.89 -9.87
C PRO A 137 0.35 8.97 -9.63
N ILE A 138 0.27 8.12 -8.59
CA ILE A 138 1.34 7.21 -8.20
C ILE A 138 0.81 5.80 -7.98
N GLY A 139 1.54 4.81 -8.49
CA GLY A 139 1.25 3.40 -8.28
C GLY A 139 0.38 2.75 -9.34
N GLU A 140 0.53 1.45 -9.46
CA GLU A 140 -0.31 0.56 -10.24
C GLU A 140 -1.37 -0.11 -9.36
N VAL A 141 -1.12 -0.18 -8.04
CA VAL A 141 -2.08 -0.60 -7.01
C VAL A 141 -2.00 0.37 -5.85
N SER A 142 -3.15 0.74 -5.29
CA SER A 142 -3.23 1.57 -4.09
C SER A 142 -3.88 0.82 -2.93
N ILE A 143 -3.30 1.00 -1.75
CA ILE A 143 -3.78 0.50 -0.46
C ILE A 143 -4.12 1.73 0.37
N LYS A 144 -5.39 1.91 0.70
CA LYS A 144 -5.89 3.06 1.45
C LYS A 144 -6.47 2.60 2.77
N ALA A 145 -6.14 3.29 3.85
CA ALA A 145 -6.79 3.09 5.14
C ALA A 145 -7.63 4.30 5.51
N ILE A 146 -8.90 4.09 5.86
CA ILE A 146 -9.78 5.18 6.31
C ILE A 146 -9.51 5.45 7.78
N VAL A 147 -8.83 6.56 8.08
CA VAL A 147 -8.32 6.86 9.42
C VAL A 147 -9.25 7.74 10.23
N ASN A 148 -10.14 8.51 9.58
CA ASN A 148 -11.08 9.40 10.25
C ASN A 148 -12.20 9.88 9.30
N ILE A 149 -13.11 10.70 9.82
CA ILE A 149 -14.24 11.29 9.10
C ILE A 149 -13.75 12.39 8.14
N GLY A 150 -14.20 12.37 6.88
CA GLY A 150 -13.95 13.42 5.89
C GLY A 150 -15.01 14.53 5.88
N GLY A 151 -14.78 15.57 5.08
CA GLY A 151 -15.73 16.68 4.91
C GLY A 151 -15.17 18.02 5.36
N PHE A 152 -15.55 18.50 6.55
CA PHE A 152 -15.16 19.83 7.02
C PHE A 152 -13.84 19.80 7.81
N MET A 153 -12.94 20.77 7.52
CA MET A 153 -11.64 20.92 8.19
C MET A 153 -10.74 19.67 8.17
N GLU A 154 -10.65 19.00 7.02
CA GLU A 154 -9.89 17.75 6.82
C GLU A 154 -8.45 17.80 7.36
N TYR A 155 -7.77 18.93 7.21
CA TYR A 155 -6.42 19.12 7.75
C TYR A 155 -6.37 19.00 9.29
N ASN A 156 -7.29 19.66 10.00
CA ASN A 156 -7.37 19.61 11.46
C ASN A 156 -7.80 18.22 11.94
N VAL A 157 -8.67 17.55 11.18
CA VAL A 157 -9.10 16.18 11.47
C VAL A 157 -7.92 15.22 11.39
N LEU A 158 -7.08 15.32 10.35
CA LEU A 158 -5.88 14.50 10.23
C LEU A 158 -4.90 14.76 11.38
N GLN A 159 -4.70 16.01 11.78
CA GLN A 159 -3.82 16.36 12.91
C GLN A 159 -4.32 15.84 14.27
N SER A 160 -5.63 15.63 14.43
CA SER A 160 -6.26 15.18 15.69
C SER A 160 -6.69 13.71 15.65
N THR A 161 -6.39 12.99 14.56
CA THR A 161 -6.72 11.57 14.44
C THR A 161 -5.98 10.76 15.48
N ARG A 162 -6.63 9.75 16.07
CA ARG A 162 -6.00 8.90 17.08
C ARG A 162 -4.84 8.11 16.47
N LEU A 163 -3.62 8.38 16.91
CA LEU A 163 -2.42 7.67 16.48
C LEU A 163 -2.53 6.14 16.65
N HIS A 164 -3.22 5.68 17.70
CA HIS A 164 -3.43 4.25 17.93
C HIS A 164 -4.09 3.55 16.74
N LEU A 165 -5.06 4.20 16.08
CA LEU A 165 -5.75 3.64 14.93
C LEU A 165 -4.80 3.50 13.73
N THR A 166 -4.03 4.54 13.41
CA THR A 166 -3.05 4.49 12.30
C THR A 166 -1.92 3.50 12.58
N TYR A 167 -1.51 3.39 13.84
CA TYR A 167 -0.54 2.40 14.31
C TYR A 167 -1.04 0.96 14.11
N GLU A 168 -2.24 0.62 14.60
CA GLU A 168 -2.82 -0.72 14.47
C GLU A 168 -3.00 -1.11 12.99
N MET A 169 -3.54 -0.20 12.17
CA MET A 169 -3.72 -0.46 10.74
C MET A 169 -2.40 -0.66 10.00
N GLY A 170 -1.37 0.15 10.31
CA GLY A 170 -0.05 -0.03 9.71
C GLY A 170 0.59 -1.39 10.06
N GLN A 171 0.37 -1.89 11.29
CA GLN A 171 0.81 -3.24 11.67
C GLN A 171 0.04 -4.32 10.91
N VAL A 172 -1.28 -4.18 10.76
CA VAL A 172 -2.11 -5.14 10.01
C VAL A 172 -1.65 -5.19 8.55
N ILE A 173 -1.47 -4.04 7.90
CA ILE A 173 -1.03 -3.96 6.49
C ILE A 173 0.34 -4.60 6.31
N SER A 174 1.34 -4.20 7.12
CA SER A 174 2.71 -4.71 7.00
C SER A 174 2.82 -6.23 7.22
N ARG A 175 2.15 -6.77 8.26
CA ARG A 175 2.12 -8.22 8.52
C ARG A 175 1.41 -8.98 7.40
N SER A 176 0.35 -8.42 6.85
CA SER A 176 -0.42 -9.05 5.76
C SER A 176 0.38 -9.07 4.45
N LEU A 177 1.14 -8.00 4.15
CA LEU A 177 2.06 -7.95 3.01
C LEU A 177 3.17 -8.98 3.14
N LEU A 178 3.77 -9.10 4.33
CA LEU A 178 4.78 -10.12 4.57
C LEU A 178 4.22 -11.54 4.40
N LEU A 179 3.03 -11.80 4.95
CA LEU A 179 2.38 -13.10 4.78
C LEU A 179 2.06 -13.38 3.30
N ALA A 180 1.57 -12.40 2.55
CA ALA A 180 1.30 -12.53 1.13
C ALA A 180 2.57 -12.87 0.34
N TRP A 181 3.68 -12.19 0.64
CA TRP A 181 4.99 -12.47 0.07
C TRP A 181 5.42 -13.92 0.31
N HIS A 182 5.42 -14.37 1.57
CA HIS A 182 5.78 -15.76 1.91
C HIS A 182 4.90 -16.78 1.17
N ARG A 183 3.60 -16.53 1.11
CA ARG A 183 2.65 -17.39 0.38
C ARG A 183 2.88 -17.39 -1.13
N SER A 184 3.33 -16.28 -1.71
CA SER A 184 3.68 -16.24 -3.14
C SER A 184 4.90 -17.10 -3.46
N ASN A 185 5.89 -17.16 -2.57
CA ASN A 185 7.08 -17.99 -2.76
C ASN A 185 6.75 -19.49 -2.72
N LEU A 186 5.88 -19.91 -1.81
CA LEU A 186 5.44 -21.31 -1.73
C LEU A 186 4.77 -21.77 -3.04
N LYS A 187 3.91 -20.93 -3.64
CA LYS A 187 3.27 -21.23 -4.93
C LYS A 187 4.26 -21.34 -6.08
N VAL A 188 5.37 -20.59 -6.05
CA VAL A 188 6.42 -20.66 -7.07
C VAL A 188 7.17 -21.99 -6.95
N MET A 189 7.51 -22.40 -5.72
CA MET A 189 8.22 -23.67 -5.45
C MET A 189 7.40 -24.90 -5.86
N ASP A 190 6.09 -24.89 -5.61
CA ASP A 190 5.22 -26.00 -6.02
C ASP A 190 5.16 -26.15 -7.54
N LYS A 191 5.12 -25.03 -8.28
CA LYS A 191 5.11 -25.03 -9.75
C LYS A 191 6.43 -25.49 -10.37
N SER A 192 7.57 -25.15 -9.76
CA SER A 192 8.86 -25.65 -10.23
C SER A 192 8.99 -27.16 -10.03
N ASN A 193 8.54 -27.68 -8.88
CA ASN A 193 8.57 -29.11 -8.60
C ASN A 193 7.63 -29.92 -9.50
N SER A 194 6.45 -29.38 -9.83
CA SER A 194 5.56 -30.05 -10.79
C SER A 194 6.17 -30.11 -12.20
N ASN A 195 6.83 -29.04 -12.68
CA ASN A 195 7.41 -29.04 -14.03
C ASN A 195 8.65 -29.93 -14.17
N SER A 196 9.41 -30.14 -13.11
CA SER A 196 10.56 -31.07 -13.12
C SER A 196 10.16 -32.55 -13.15
N ASN A 197 8.93 -32.90 -12.77
CA ASN A 197 8.45 -34.29 -12.79
C ASN A 197 7.79 -34.71 -14.12
N TYR A 198 7.72 -33.79 -15.10
CA TYR A 198 7.16 -34.05 -16.43
C TYR A 198 8.17 -33.92 -17.59
N ASN A 199 9.47 -33.79 -17.26
CA ASN A 199 10.58 -33.87 -18.21
C ASN A 199 11.49 -35.05 -17.85
#